data_AF-A0A845ZAA2-F1
#
_entry.id   AF-A0A845ZAA2-F1
#
_cell.length_a   1.000
_cell.length_b   1.000
_cell.length_c   1.000
_cell.angle_alpha   90.00
_cell.angle_beta   90.00
_cell.angle_gamma   90.00
#
_symmetry.space_group_name_H-M   'P 1'
#
loop_
_entity.id
_entity.type
_entity.pdbx_description
1 polymer ?
#
loop_
_entity_poly.entity_id
_entity_poly.type
_entity_poly.pdbx_seq_one_letter_code
_entity_poly.pdbx_strand_id
1 'polypeptide(L)'
;MMITINLKPEIEAQIREKAKSQDLSIEKYIESLIEKEIIDVGDYRQSKVSIDEWENKLFKFINSPINSRLSPLPDEAISRENIYTREDEIL
;
A
#
# COMPACT_ATOMS: atom_id res chain seq x y z
N MET A 1 -24.73 -12.95 -12.31
CA MET A 1 -25.34 -11.74 -11.71
C MET A 1 -25.28 -10.63 -12.74
N MET A 2 -26.25 -9.70 -12.75
CA MET A 2 -26.21 -8.54 -13.67
C MET A 2 -25.84 -7.30 -12.87
N ILE A 3 -24.81 -6.58 -13.30
CA ILE A 3 -24.37 -5.31 -12.73
C ILE A 3 -24.46 -4.26 -13.82
N THR A 4 -25.12 -3.14 -13.53
CA THR A 4 -25.20 -2.00 -14.44
C THR A 4 -24.35 -0.87 -13.87
N ILE A 5 -23.41 -0.36 -14.67
CA ILE A 5 -22.48 0.70 -14.26
C ILE A 5 -22.64 1.87 -15.22
N ASN A 6 -22.93 3.06 -14.69
CA ASN A 6 -22.99 4.29 -15.47
C ASN A 6 -21.60 4.94 -15.49
N LEU A 7 -20.99 5.02 -16.67
CA LEU A 7 -19.65 5.56 -16.86
C LEU A 7 -19.70 6.93 -17.54
N LYS A 8 -18.68 7.75 -17.27
CA LYS A 8 -18.43 8.96 -18.06
C LYS A 8 -18.01 8.54 -19.49
N PRO A 9 -18.38 9.29 -20.54
CA PRO A 9 -18.03 8.95 -21.93
C PRO A 9 -16.53 8.74 -22.15
N GLU A 10 -15.69 9.55 -21.48
CA GLU A 10 -14.23 9.47 -21.53
C GLU A 10 -13.70 8.11 -21.04
N ILE A 11 -14.28 7.59 -19.96
CA ILE A 11 -13.87 6.32 -19.35
C ILE A 11 -14.33 5.15 -20.22
N GLU A 12 -15.55 5.23 -20.77
CA GLU A 12 -16.07 4.21 -21.68
C GLU A 12 -15.21 4.06 -22.94
N ALA A 13 -14.73 5.17 -23.50
CA ALA A 13 -13.81 5.17 -24.63
C ALA A 13 -12.49 4.47 -24.30
N GLN A 14 -11.89 4.78 -23.13
CA GLN A 14 -10.64 4.13 -22.68
C GLN A 14 -10.82 2.63 -22.44
N ILE A 15 -11.94 2.22 -21.86
CA ILE A 15 -12.24 0.80 -21.63
C ILE A 15 -12.35 0.05 -22.96
N ARG A 16 -13.04 0.62 -23.96
CA ARG A 16 -13.13 0.04 -25.31
C ARG A 16 -11.77 -0.13 -25.96
N GLU A 17 -10.92 0.90 -25.88
CA GLU A 17 -9.58 0.85 -26.46
C GLU A 17 -8.72 -0.23 -25.79
N LYS A 18 -8.74 -0.28 -24.46
CA LYS A 18 -7.97 -1.28 -23.70
C LYS A 18 -8.47 -2.70 -23.93
N ALA A 19 -9.78 -2.93 -23.96
CA ALA A 19 -10.35 -4.23 -24.27
C ALA A 19 -9.92 -4.69 -25.68
N LYS A 20 -9.98 -3.81 -26.68
CA LYS A 20 -9.53 -4.10 -28.04
C LYS A 20 -8.03 -4.40 -28.10
N SER A 21 -7.20 -3.68 -27.35
CA SER A 21 -5.75 -3.92 -27.31
C SER A 21 -5.37 -5.30 -26.74
N GLN A 22 -6.25 -5.88 -25.93
CA GLN A 22 -6.09 -7.19 -25.29
C GLN A 22 -6.87 -8.30 -26.00
N ASP A 23 -7.52 -7.99 -27.13
CA ASP A 23 -8.41 -8.89 -27.87
C ASP A 23 -9.54 -9.49 -27.00
N LEU A 24 -10.04 -8.69 -26.05
CA LEU A 24 -11.12 -9.05 -25.13
C LEU A 24 -12.40 -8.31 -25.48
N SER A 25 -13.55 -8.93 -25.18
CA SER A 25 -14.80 -8.19 -25.13
C SER A 25 -14.79 -7.21 -23.96
N ILE A 26 -15.60 -6.15 -24.04
CA ILE A 26 -15.69 -5.13 -23.00
C ILE A 26 -16.05 -5.77 -21.66
N GLU A 27 -17.00 -6.72 -21.68
CA GLU A 27 -17.48 -7.44 -20.50
C GLU A 27 -16.36 -8.28 -19.88
N LYS A 28 -15.63 -9.05 -20.69
CA LYS A 28 -14.51 -9.87 -20.20
C LYS A 28 -13.37 -9.01 -19.65
N TYR A 29 -13.11 -7.87 -20.28
CA TYR A 29 -12.10 -6.94 -19.79
C TYR A 29 -12.50 -6.36 -18.43
N ILE A 30 -13.75 -5.91 -18.27
CA ILE A 30 -14.27 -5.40 -16.99
C ILE A 30 -14.27 -6.50 -15.93
N GLU A 31 -14.69 -7.71 -16.27
CA GLU A 31 -14.67 -8.87 -15.38
C GLU A 31 -13.24 -9.14 -14.87
N SER A 32 -12.24 -9.17 -15.75
CA SER A 32 -10.84 -9.37 -15.37
C SER A 32 -10.30 -8.28 -14.44
N LEU A 33 -10.74 -7.02 -14.62
CA LEU A 33 -10.35 -5.92 -13.73
C LEU A 33 -10.96 -6.10 -12.35
N ILE A 34 -12.24 -6.46 -12.28
CA ILE A 34 -12.94 -6.69 -11.02
C ILE A 34 -12.35 -7.89 -10.29
N GLU A 35 -12.09 -9.00 -10.98
CA GLU A 35 -11.45 -10.18 -10.39
C GLU A 35 -10.05 -9.85 -9.89
N LYS A 36 -9.24 -9.14 -10.68
CA LYS A 36 -7.91 -8.72 -10.25
C LYS A 36 -7.98 -7.89 -8.98
N GLU A 37 -8.84 -6.87 -8.93
CA GLU A 37 -8.96 -6.01 -7.76
C GLU A 37 -9.53 -6.76 -6.55
N ILE A 38 -10.49 -7.68 -6.71
CA ILE A 38 -11.02 -8.46 -5.59
C ILE A 38 -9.97 -9.45 -5.05
N ILE A 39 -9.18 -10.07 -5.94
CA ILE A 39 -8.07 -10.95 -5.56
C ILE A 39 -6.98 -10.13 -4.85
N ASP A 40 -6.59 -8.96 -5.39
CA ASP A 40 -5.63 -8.04 -4.76
C ASP A 40 -6.15 -7.46 -3.45
N VAL A 41 -7.47 -7.26 -3.31
CA VAL A 41 -8.09 -6.79 -2.06
C VAL A 41 -8.06 -7.87 -0.98
N GLY A 42 -7.98 -9.15 -1.37
CA GLY A 42 -7.61 -10.25 -0.48
C GLY A 42 -6.16 -10.17 0.02
N ASP A 43 -5.30 -9.45 -0.69
CA ASP A 43 -3.87 -9.24 -0.42
C ASP A 43 -3.55 -7.88 0.24
N TYR A 44 -4.57 -7.06 0.57
CA TYR A 44 -4.44 -5.98 1.57
C TYR A 44 -4.17 -6.50 3.00
N ARG A 45 -3.91 -7.80 3.16
CA ARG A 45 -3.31 -8.35 4.36
C ARG A 45 -1.80 -8.31 4.16
N GLN A 46 -1.20 -7.24 4.67
CA GLN A 46 0.17 -7.17 5.20
C GLN A 46 1.11 -8.14 4.50
N SER A 47 2.02 -7.65 3.64
CA SER A 47 3.18 -8.42 3.16
C SER A 47 3.55 -9.44 4.22
N LYS A 48 3.22 -10.72 3.97
CA LYS A 48 3.28 -11.78 4.99
C LYS A 48 4.73 -12.21 5.12
N VAL A 49 5.59 -11.22 5.37
CA VAL A 49 6.98 -11.38 5.73
C VAL A 49 6.92 -12.29 6.93
N SER A 50 7.48 -13.48 6.81
CA SER A 50 7.57 -14.38 7.95
C SER A 50 8.32 -13.66 9.06
N ILE A 51 8.07 -14.05 10.32
CA ILE A 51 8.80 -13.47 11.46
C ILE A 51 10.31 -13.55 11.20
N ASP A 52 10.80 -14.68 10.67
CA ASP A 52 12.21 -14.87 10.30
C ASP A 52 12.69 -13.88 9.22
N GLU A 53 11.89 -13.62 8.19
CA GLU A 53 12.25 -12.68 7.14
C GLU A 53 12.23 -11.23 7.67
N TRP A 54 11.34 -10.93 8.59
CA TRP A 54 11.23 -9.63 9.23
C TRP A 54 12.41 -9.38 10.16
N GLU A 55 12.77 -10.36 10.99
CA GLU A 55 13.97 -10.33 11.83
C GLU A 55 15.22 -10.13 10.99
N ASN A 56 15.37 -10.87 9.88
CA ASN A 56 16.51 -10.71 8.99
C ASN A 56 16.58 -9.31 8.36
N LYS A 57 15.44 -8.73 7.98
CA LYS A 57 15.38 -7.35 7.45
C LYS A 57 15.75 -6.34 8.54
N LEU A 58 15.24 -6.51 9.76
CA LEU A 58 15.55 -5.64 10.89
C LEU A 58 17.04 -5.72 11.26
N PHE A 59 17.61 -6.92 11.35
CA PHE A 59 19.04 -7.10 11.62
C PHE A 59 19.92 -6.45 10.54
N LYS A 60 19.58 -6.61 9.27
CA LYS A 60 20.30 -5.94 8.17
C LYS A 60 20.17 -4.43 8.24
N PHE A 61 19.00 -3.91 8.62
CA PHE A 61 18.79 -2.50 8.82
C PHE A 61 19.67 -1.97 9.96
N ILE A 62 19.56 -2.53 11.18
CA ILE A 62 20.34 -2.06 12.35
C ILE A 62 21.85 -2.10 12.09
N ASN A 63 22.34 -3.15 11.42
CA ASN A 63 23.76 -3.31 11.12
C ASN A 63 24.21 -2.62 9.83
N SER A 64 23.34 -1.83 9.19
CA SER A 64 23.71 -1.04 8.02
C SER A 64 24.79 0.00 8.39
N PRO A 65 25.82 0.20 7.55
CA PRO A 65 26.85 1.21 7.78
C PRO A 65 26.34 2.66 7.89
N ILE A 66 25.11 2.90 7.42
CA ILE A 66 24.43 4.19 7.57
C ILE A 66 24.02 4.41 9.03
N ASN A 67 23.58 3.36 9.72
CA ASN A 67 23.06 3.42 11.08
C ASN A 67 24.18 3.47 12.13
N SER A 68 25.38 2.99 11.82
CA SER A 68 26.56 3.16 12.69
C SER A 68 27.04 4.61 12.81
N ARG A 69 26.49 5.53 11.99
CA ARG A 69 26.81 6.97 12.03
C ARG A 69 25.74 7.80 12.74
N LEU A 70 24.64 7.18 13.17
CA LEU A 70 23.58 7.87 13.87
C LEU A 70 24.02 8.13 15.31
N SER A 71 23.84 9.36 15.77
CA SER A 71 24.02 9.67 17.19
C SER A 71 22.87 9.04 17.99
N PRO A 72 23.13 8.55 19.21
CA PRO A 72 22.07 8.15 20.12
C PRO A 72 21.04 9.26 20.26
N LEU A 73 19.76 8.89 20.34
CA LEU A 73 18.73 9.86 20.68
C LEU A 73 19.01 10.40 22.09
N PRO A 74 18.91 11.71 22.30
CA PRO A 74 19.06 12.29 23.64
C PRO A 74 17.89 11.86 24.52
N ASP A 75 18.13 11.68 25.82
CA ASP A 75 17.12 11.20 26.77
C ASP A 75 15.86 12.08 26.78
N GLU A 76 16.04 13.39 26.62
CA GLU A 76 14.95 14.36 26.52
C GLU A 76 14.02 14.08 25.32
N ALA A 77 14.56 13.56 24.20
CA ALA A 77 13.76 13.25 23.02
C ALA A 77 12.81 12.06 23.24
N ILE A 78 13.14 11.17 24.18
CA ILE A 78 12.32 10.00 24.56
C ILE A 78 11.67 10.21 25.94
N SER A 79 11.75 11.43 26.50
CA SER A 79 11.11 11.71 27.78
C SER A 79 9.60 11.60 27.65
N ARG A 80 8.96 11.19 28.75
CA ARG A 80 7.49 11.08 28.82
C ARG A 80 6.85 12.41 28.47
N GLU A 81 7.37 13.51 28.98
CA GLU A 81 6.86 14.84 28.66
C GLU A 81 6.95 15.09 27.15
N ASN A 82 8.08 14.86 26.50
CA ASN A 82 8.24 15.13 25.06
C ASN A 82 7.38 14.20 24.16
N ILE A 83 7.10 12.97 24.59
CA ILE A 83 6.24 12.04 23.85
C ILE A 83 4.76 12.44 23.94
N TYR A 84 4.32 12.95 25.10
CA TYR A 84 2.90 13.25 25.35
C TYR A 84 2.52 14.73 25.18
N THR A 85 3.48 15.67 25.13
CA THR A 85 3.16 17.12 25.07
C THR A 85 2.71 17.59 23.67
N ARG A 86 3.00 16.84 22.59
CA ARG A 86 2.72 17.30 21.21
C ARG A 86 1.23 17.40 20.85
N GLU A 87 0.35 16.70 21.55
CA GLU A 87 -1.10 16.76 21.29
C GLU A 87 -1.80 17.88 22.08
N ASP A 88 -1.22 18.32 23.20
CA ASP A 88 -1.84 19.30 24.11
C ASP A 88 -1.55 20.78 23.76
N GLU A 89 -0.58 21.06 22.87
CA GLU A 89 -0.24 22.44 22.43
C GLU A 89 -1.06 22.94 21.22
N ILE A 90 -1.97 22.12 20.65
CA ILE A 90 -2.80 22.48 19.48
C ILE A 90 -4.22 22.92 19.89
N LEU A 91 -4.34 23.70 20.97
CA LEU A 91 -5.61 24.29 21.42
C LEU A 91 -5.61 25.82 21.34
#